data_AF-A0A316T7N5-F1
#
_entry.id   AF-A0A316T7N5-F1
#
_cell.length_a   1.000
_cell.length_b   1.000
_cell.length_c   1.000
_cell.angle_alpha   90.00
_cell.angle_beta   90.00
_cell.angle_gamma   90.00
#
_symmetry.space_group_name_H-M   'P 1'
#
loop_
_entity.id
_entity.type
_entity.pdbx_description
1 polymer ?
#
loop_
_entity_poly.entity_id
_entity_poly.type
_entity_poly.pdbx_seq_one_letter_code
_entity_poly.pdbx_strand_id
1 'polypeptide(L)'
;QRGDKTALQELYNAVKDTNLDEYVDGAAKDNFVAALEQAKNVLDDDNAVQSVIDKAYNDLYNAYSALEKLPDADKSQLEKLLNECETYEESNYTPETWEVFAPEWEAAKQVFANEKASQEQINEAIDNLIAAMLQLRYKADKSLLETAVAIASAKEEAAYTAESYSVLKAAVAEANAVIEDENADQEEVDAATKSVKAAIEGLVAVGDETTDTETGQTTTTTKNPAKTGDFAPIAGVVVLALAGVATIALKKRK
;
A
#
# COMPACT_ATOMS: atom_id res chain seq x y z
N GLN A 1 -48.70 -2.63 56.09
CA GLN A 1 -47.49 -2.15 56.81
C GLN A 1 -46.46 -1.81 55.74
N ARG A 2 -45.67 -0.74 55.93
CA ARG A 2 -44.54 -0.41 55.04
C ARG A 2 -43.56 -1.58 55.03
N GLY A 3 -43.07 -1.98 53.86
CA GLY A 3 -42.10 -3.07 53.73
C GLY A 3 -40.65 -2.61 53.94
N ASP A 4 -39.76 -3.57 54.14
CA ASP A 4 -38.31 -3.36 54.23
C ASP A 4 -37.68 -3.35 52.83
N LYS A 5 -36.96 -2.27 52.51
CA LYS A 5 -36.34 -2.02 51.20
C LYS A 5 -34.86 -2.36 51.14
N THR A 6 -34.26 -2.80 52.24
CA THR A 6 -32.81 -2.94 52.39
C THR A 6 -32.19 -3.78 51.26
N ALA A 7 -32.74 -4.98 51.01
CA ALA A 7 -32.23 -5.86 49.96
C ALA A 7 -32.39 -5.31 48.53
N LEU A 8 -33.51 -4.64 48.24
CA LEU A 8 -33.72 -3.98 46.95
C LEU A 8 -32.75 -2.83 46.74
N GLN A 9 -32.49 -2.05 47.79
CA GLN A 9 -31.56 -0.92 47.75
C GLN A 9 -30.11 -1.39 47.51
N GLU A 10 -29.71 -2.47 48.16
CA GLU A 10 -28.39 -3.11 47.96
C GLU A 10 -28.23 -3.61 46.53
N LEU A 11 -29.20 -4.37 46.01
CA LEU A 11 -29.16 -4.87 44.63
C LEU A 11 -29.13 -3.73 43.61
N TYR A 12 -30.01 -2.73 43.77
CA TYR A 12 -30.03 -1.56 42.90
C TYR A 12 -28.68 -0.85 42.88
N ASN A 13 -28.06 -0.62 44.03
CA ASN A 13 -26.75 0.03 44.10
C ASN A 13 -25.63 -0.82 43.48
N ALA A 14 -25.74 -2.15 43.53
CA ALA A 14 -24.75 -3.05 42.94
C ALA A 14 -24.78 -3.04 41.40
N VAL A 15 -25.95 -2.80 40.78
CA VAL A 15 -26.14 -3.01 39.33
C VAL A 15 -26.54 -1.76 38.55
N LYS A 16 -26.90 -0.64 39.21
CA LYS A 16 -27.31 0.60 38.51
C LYS A 16 -26.23 1.20 37.60
N ASP A 17 -24.96 0.93 37.89
CA ASP A 17 -23.79 1.45 37.17
C ASP A 17 -23.17 0.38 36.24
N THR A 18 -23.90 -0.71 35.95
CA THR A 18 -23.47 -1.74 35.00
C THR A 18 -23.22 -1.12 33.62
N ASN A 19 -22.01 -1.35 33.08
CA ASN A 19 -21.65 -0.94 31.74
C ASN A 19 -22.39 -1.79 30.70
N LEU A 20 -23.51 -1.29 30.18
CA LEU A 20 -24.36 -2.02 29.24
C LEU A 20 -23.72 -2.23 27.86
N ASP A 21 -22.64 -1.52 27.54
CA ASP A 21 -21.92 -1.71 26.26
C ASP A 21 -21.21 -3.07 26.18
N GLU A 22 -21.00 -3.77 27.29
CA GLU A 22 -20.38 -5.11 27.34
C GLU A 22 -21.37 -6.25 27.06
N TYR A 23 -22.64 -5.93 26.85
CA TYR A 23 -23.71 -6.90 26.72
C TYR A 23 -24.37 -6.86 25.35
N VAL A 24 -24.92 -7.99 24.92
CA VAL A 24 -25.64 -8.11 23.65
C VAL A 24 -26.88 -7.20 23.67
N ASP A 25 -27.08 -6.44 22.60
CA ASP A 25 -28.31 -5.65 22.43
C ASP A 25 -29.53 -6.55 22.23
N GLY A 26 -30.66 -6.16 22.82
CA GLY A 26 -31.93 -6.85 22.66
C GLY A 26 -32.73 -6.95 23.95
N ALA A 27 -33.72 -7.85 23.94
CA ALA A 27 -34.75 -7.92 24.98
C ALA A 27 -34.19 -8.10 26.40
N ALA A 28 -33.09 -8.83 26.58
CA ALA A 28 -32.47 -9.00 27.90
C ALA A 28 -31.94 -7.67 28.47
N LYS A 29 -31.22 -6.88 27.64
CA LYS A 29 -30.70 -5.56 28.01
C LYS A 29 -31.84 -4.58 28.27
N ASP A 30 -32.84 -4.54 27.39
CA ASP A 30 -34.02 -3.68 27.53
C ASP A 30 -34.80 -4.00 28.83
N ASN A 31 -34.99 -5.28 29.12
CA ASN A 31 -35.67 -5.75 30.32
C ASN A 31 -34.91 -5.35 31.59
N PHE A 32 -33.57 -5.39 31.58
CA PHE A 32 -32.75 -4.95 32.71
C PHE A 32 -32.88 -3.45 32.96
N VAL A 33 -32.83 -2.62 31.91
CA VAL A 33 -33.05 -1.17 32.01
C VAL A 33 -34.44 -0.86 32.59
N ALA A 34 -35.48 -1.54 32.09
CA ALA A 34 -36.83 -1.38 32.61
C ALA A 34 -36.95 -1.82 34.08
N ALA A 35 -36.34 -2.96 34.45
CA ALA A 35 -36.36 -3.45 35.83
C ALA A 35 -35.59 -2.53 36.79
N LEU A 36 -34.48 -1.91 36.35
CA LEU A 36 -33.75 -0.89 37.09
C LEU A 36 -34.63 0.34 37.40
N GLU A 37 -35.37 0.82 36.40
CA GLU A 37 -36.30 1.95 36.59
C GLU A 37 -37.43 1.59 37.56
N GLN A 38 -38.02 0.40 37.44
CA GLN A 38 -39.07 -0.07 38.35
C GLN A 38 -38.54 -0.22 39.79
N ALA A 39 -37.34 -0.78 39.97
CA ALA A 39 -36.70 -0.88 41.26
C ALA A 39 -36.49 0.51 41.90
N LYS A 40 -36.02 1.48 41.13
CA LYS A 40 -35.88 2.87 41.58
C LYS A 40 -37.22 3.47 42.02
N ASN A 41 -38.27 3.34 41.21
CA ASN A 41 -39.60 3.86 41.55
C ASN A 41 -40.14 3.24 42.84
N VAL A 42 -39.93 1.94 43.06
CA VAL A 42 -40.33 1.26 44.31
C VAL A 42 -39.47 1.71 45.49
N LEU A 43 -38.18 1.99 45.30
CA LEU A 43 -37.31 2.56 46.33
C LEU A 43 -37.75 3.97 46.74
N ASP A 44 -38.25 4.77 45.80
CA ASP A 44 -38.73 6.13 46.03
C ASP A 44 -40.15 6.18 46.65
N ASP A 45 -40.97 5.13 46.50
CA ASP A 45 -42.33 5.08 47.07
C ASP A 45 -42.35 4.77 48.58
N ASP A 46 -42.53 5.79 49.41
CA ASP A 46 -42.64 5.66 50.87
C ASP A 46 -43.65 4.60 51.33
N ASN A 47 -44.74 4.36 50.59
CA ASN A 47 -45.81 3.46 50.99
C ASN A 47 -45.69 2.05 50.42
N ALA A 48 -44.60 1.74 49.73
CA ALA A 48 -44.37 0.42 49.14
C ALA A 48 -44.53 -0.69 50.18
N VAL A 49 -45.39 -1.66 49.84
CA VAL A 49 -45.62 -2.86 50.66
C VAL A 49 -44.63 -3.96 50.29
N GLN A 50 -44.37 -4.88 51.22
CA GLN A 50 -43.34 -5.91 51.07
C GLN A 50 -43.46 -6.70 49.75
N SER A 51 -44.67 -7.10 49.35
CA SER A 51 -44.87 -7.86 48.11
C SER A 51 -44.47 -7.10 46.84
N VAL A 52 -44.59 -5.76 46.84
CA VAL A 52 -44.14 -4.92 45.72
C VAL A 52 -42.62 -4.82 45.70
N ILE A 53 -42.01 -4.68 46.87
CA ILE A 53 -40.55 -4.64 47.04
C ILE A 53 -39.93 -5.96 46.61
N ASP A 54 -40.47 -7.08 47.08
CA ASP A 54 -40.00 -8.43 46.73
C ASP A 54 -40.14 -8.69 45.22
N LYS A 55 -41.24 -8.23 44.61
CA LYS A 55 -41.41 -8.33 43.15
C LYS A 55 -40.35 -7.52 42.42
N ALA A 56 -40.14 -6.26 42.79
CA ALA A 56 -39.13 -5.41 42.15
C ALA A 56 -37.70 -5.97 42.32
N TYR A 57 -37.39 -6.56 43.47
CA TYR A 57 -36.12 -7.25 43.71
C TYR A 57 -35.95 -8.42 42.75
N ASN A 58 -36.95 -9.31 42.68
CA ASN A 58 -36.88 -10.49 41.82
C ASN A 58 -36.80 -10.12 40.34
N ASP A 59 -37.59 -9.12 39.91
CA ASP A 59 -37.56 -8.63 38.53
C ASP A 59 -36.18 -8.08 38.16
N LEU A 60 -35.59 -7.24 39.02
CA LEU A 60 -34.24 -6.68 38.81
C LEU A 60 -33.16 -7.77 38.81
N TYR A 61 -33.20 -8.69 39.77
CA TYR A 61 -32.25 -9.79 39.87
C TYR A 61 -32.30 -10.70 38.64
N ASN A 62 -33.51 -11.10 38.22
CA ASN A 62 -33.70 -11.96 37.06
C ASN A 62 -33.28 -11.27 35.77
N ALA A 63 -33.62 -9.99 35.60
CA ALA A 63 -33.24 -9.24 34.41
C ALA A 63 -31.72 -9.04 34.32
N TYR A 64 -31.05 -8.75 35.44
CA TYR A 64 -29.59 -8.65 35.50
C TYR A 64 -28.92 -9.99 35.18
N SER A 65 -29.42 -11.10 35.76
CA SER A 65 -28.88 -12.45 35.54
C SER A 65 -29.11 -12.97 34.11
N ALA A 66 -30.09 -12.40 33.39
CA ALA A 66 -30.39 -12.72 32.01
C ALA A 66 -29.54 -11.94 31.00
N LEU A 67 -28.72 -10.98 31.44
CA LEU A 67 -27.82 -10.25 30.55
C LEU A 67 -26.76 -11.19 29.96
N GLU A 68 -26.62 -11.15 28.65
CA GLU A 68 -25.61 -11.93 27.91
C GLU A 68 -24.45 -11.03 27.52
N LYS A 69 -23.22 -11.37 27.93
CA LYS A 69 -22.03 -10.63 27.52
C LYS A 69 -21.79 -10.76 26.02
N LEU A 70 -21.27 -9.71 25.40
CA LEU A 70 -20.80 -9.78 24.02
C LEU A 70 -19.73 -10.90 23.90
N PRO A 71 -19.73 -11.68 22.80
CA PRO A 71 -18.64 -12.61 22.55
C PRO A 71 -17.35 -11.84 22.28
N ASP A 72 -16.23 -12.36 22.77
CA ASP A 72 -14.90 -11.82 22.43
C ASP A 72 -14.67 -11.95 20.91
N ALA A 73 -14.37 -10.84 20.24
CA ALA A 73 -14.04 -10.86 18.82
C ALA A 73 -12.61 -11.37 18.60
N ASP A 74 -12.39 -12.16 17.54
CA ASP A 74 -11.08 -12.70 17.21
C ASP A 74 -10.23 -11.67 16.45
N LYS A 75 -9.18 -11.20 17.12
CA LYS A 75 -8.20 -10.24 16.58
C LYS A 75 -6.88 -10.88 16.13
N SER A 76 -6.76 -12.21 16.17
CA SER A 76 -5.49 -12.90 15.96
C SER A 76 -4.90 -12.70 14.56
N GLN A 77 -5.74 -12.56 13.53
CA GLN A 77 -5.29 -12.26 12.17
C GLN A 77 -4.82 -10.81 12.03
N LEU A 78 -5.58 -9.86 12.59
CA LEU A 78 -5.23 -8.45 12.60
C LEU A 78 -3.90 -8.21 13.35
N GLU A 79 -3.71 -8.87 14.49
CA GLU A 79 -2.45 -8.82 15.27
C GLU A 79 -1.25 -9.24 14.42
N LYS A 80 -1.35 -10.36 13.71
CA LYS A 80 -0.27 -10.86 12.84
C LYS A 80 0.05 -9.86 11.73
N LEU A 81 -0.98 -9.29 11.11
CA LEU A 81 -0.82 -8.33 10.03
C LEU A 81 -0.17 -7.03 10.51
N LEU A 82 -0.58 -6.52 11.67
CA LEU A 82 0.04 -5.36 12.30
C LEU A 82 1.51 -5.62 12.64
N ASN A 83 1.83 -6.80 13.19
CA ASN A 83 3.21 -7.18 13.49
C ASN A 83 4.09 -7.29 12.24
N GLU A 84 3.55 -7.76 11.12
CA GLU A 84 4.24 -7.75 9.83
C GLU A 84 4.50 -6.31 9.37
N CYS A 85 3.49 -5.44 9.45
CA CYS A 85 3.60 -4.02 9.07
C CYS A 85 4.62 -3.24 9.91
N GLU A 86 4.81 -3.58 11.20
CA GLU A 86 5.86 -2.99 12.05
C GLU A 86 7.29 -3.28 11.54
N THR A 87 7.46 -4.27 10.67
CA THR A 87 8.76 -4.54 10.02
C THR A 87 9.04 -3.66 8.81
N TYR A 88 8.04 -2.91 8.35
CA TYR A 88 8.15 -2.09 7.14
C TYR A 88 8.82 -0.77 7.48
N GLU A 89 9.79 -0.38 6.66
CA GLU A 89 10.48 0.90 6.79
C GLU A 89 10.04 1.82 5.63
N GLU A 90 9.45 2.96 5.96
CA GLU A 90 8.96 3.97 5.01
C GLU A 90 9.99 4.30 3.90
N SER A 91 11.26 4.43 4.28
CA SER A 91 12.35 4.79 3.37
C SER A 91 12.55 3.80 2.22
N ASN A 92 12.09 2.55 2.37
CA ASN A 92 12.24 1.51 1.37
C ASN A 92 11.15 1.60 0.29
N TYR A 93 10.04 2.29 0.54
CA TYR A 93 8.90 2.36 -0.36
C TYR A 93 8.79 3.73 -1.06
N THR A 94 8.11 3.77 -2.19
CA THR A 94 7.84 5.03 -2.90
C THR A 94 6.87 5.88 -2.07
N PRO A 95 7.06 7.22 -2.01
CA PRO A 95 6.20 8.10 -1.22
C PRO A 95 4.71 7.94 -1.60
N GLU A 96 4.40 7.85 -2.90
CA GLU A 96 3.02 7.73 -3.40
C GLU A 96 2.29 6.51 -2.81
N THR A 97 2.98 5.37 -2.71
CA THR A 97 2.34 4.13 -2.22
C THR A 97 2.34 4.04 -0.70
N TRP A 98 3.33 4.65 -0.05
CA TRP A 98 3.37 4.76 1.41
C TRP A 98 2.25 5.67 1.95
N GLU A 99 1.95 6.78 1.27
CA GLU A 99 0.86 7.69 1.63
C GLU A 99 -0.52 7.00 1.64
N VAL A 100 -0.70 5.94 0.83
CA VAL A 100 -1.92 5.12 0.85
C VAL A 100 -1.89 4.08 1.97
N PHE A 101 -0.72 3.48 2.24
CA PHE A 101 -0.57 2.43 3.25
C PHE A 101 -0.66 2.95 4.70
N ALA A 102 0.05 4.02 5.02
CA ALA A 102 0.16 4.56 6.37
C ALA A 102 -1.19 4.82 7.08
N PRO A 103 -2.21 5.45 6.44
CA PRO A 103 -3.49 5.68 7.09
C PRO A 103 -4.26 4.38 7.39
N GLU A 104 -4.21 3.39 6.50
CA GLU A 104 -4.89 2.10 6.72
C GLU A 104 -4.22 1.29 7.83
N TRP A 105 -2.89 1.39 7.94
CA TRP A 105 -2.15 0.78 9.05
C TRP A 105 -2.53 1.41 10.40
N GLU A 106 -2.64 2.74 10.48
CA GLU A 106 -3.09 3.43 11.69
C GLU A 106 -4.56 3.14 12.03
N ALA A 107 -5.45 3.07 11.02
CA ALA A 107 -6.84 2.66 11.23
C ALA A 107 -6.94 1.24 11.79
N ALA A 108 -6.15 0.31 11.25
CA ALA A 108 -6.05 -1.06 11.74
C ALA A 108 -5.56 -1.13 13.21
N LYS A 109 -4.56 -0.32 13.60
CA LYS A 109 -4.11 -0.21 15.00
C LYS A 109 -5.23 0.27 15.92
N GLN A 110 -6.03 1.25 15.49
CA GLN A 110 -7.16 1.75 16.27
C GLN A 110 -8.24 0.68 16.48
N VAL A 111 -8.59 -0.07 15.44
CA VAL A 111 -9.54 -1.20 15.54
C VAL A 111 -8.99 -2.29 16.47
N PHE A 112 -7.70 -2.60 16.36
CA PHE A 112 -7.05 -3.58 17.24
C PHE A 112 -7.08 -3.15 18.71
N ALA A 113 -6.82 -1.88 19.01
CA ALA A 113 -6.86 -1.33 20.37
C ALA A 113 -8.28 -1.19 20.95
N ASN A 114 -9.32 -1.14 20.11
CA ASN A 114 -10.70 -1.00 20.54
C ASN A 114 -11.25 -2.32 21.10
N GLU A 115 -11.35 -2.45 22.43
CA GLU A 115 -11.92 -3.62 23.12
C GLU A 115 -13.36 -3.94 22.69
N LYS A 116 -14.09 -2.96 22.17
CA LYS A 116 -15.48 -3.09 21.69
C LYS A 116 -15.58 -3.32 20.18
N ALA A 117 -14.46 -3.51 19.47
CA ALA A 117 -14.50 -3.76 18.03
C ALA A 117 -15.31 -5.03 17.73
N SER A 118 -16.31 -4.90 16.86
CA SER A 118 -17.04 -6.04 16.32
C SER A 118 -16.17 -6.87 15.37
N GLN A 119 -16.53 -8.13 15.15
CA GLN A 119 -15.83 -8.97 14.18
C GLN A 119 -15.88 -8.38 12.76
N GLU A 120 -16.97 -7.71 12.40
CA GLU A 120 -17.12 -7.03 11.10
C GLU A 120 -16.10 -5.90 10.95
N GLN A 121 -15.96 -5.04 11.96
CA GLN A 121 -14.95 -3.97 11.96
C GLN A 121 -13.52 -4.52 11.90
N ILE A 122 -13.25 -5.64 12.57
CA ILE A 122 -11.94 -6.30 12.52
C ILE A 122 -11.67 -6.84 11.11
N ASN A 123 -12.64 -7.50 10.49
CA ASN A 123 -12.50 -8.03 9.14
C ASN A 123 -12.31 -6.90 8.11
N GLU A 124 -13.07 -5.81 8.22
CA GLU A 124 -12.91 -4.63 7.37
C GLU A 124 -11.52 -4.01 7.51
N ALA A 125 -11.01 -3.88 8.74
CA ALA A 125 -9.64 -3.39 8.97
C ALA A 125 -8.57 -4.31 8.36
N ILE A 126 -8.77 -5.63 8.40
CA ILE A 126 -7.89 -6.60 7.75
C ILE A 126 -7.91 -6.41 6.23
N ASP A 127 -9.09 -6.35 5.63
CA ASP A 127 -9.26 -6.23 4.18
C ASP A 127 -8.64 -4.92 3.65
N ASN A 128 -8.89 -3.80 4.34
CA ASN A 128 -8.33 -2.50 3.98
C ASN A 128 -6.79 -2.48 4.11
N LEU A 129 -6.25 -3.01 5.22
CA LEU A 129 -4.81 -3.07 5.42
C LEU A 129 -4.13 -3.96 4.37
N ILE A 130 -4.69 -5.13 4.05
CA ILE A 130 -4.17 -6.00 2.96
C ILE A 130 -4.21 -5.26 1.62
N ALA A 131 -5.31 -4.58 1.30
CA ALA A 131 -5.42 -3.84 0.05
C ALA A 131 -4.36 -2.75 -0.08
N ALA A 132 -4.05 -2.05 1.02
CA ALA A 132 -3.01 -1.02 1.06
C ALA A 132 -1.60 -1.62 0.96
N MET A 133 -1.34 -2.74 1.64
CA MET A 133 -0.07 -3.46 1.55
C MET A 133 0.22 -3.93 0.12
N LEU A 134 -0.79 -4.36 -0.64
CA LEU A 134 -0.64 -4.79 -2.04
C LEU A 134 -0.29 -3.62 -2.99
N GLN A 135 -0.53 -2.38 -2.58
CA GLN A 135 -0.18 -1.19 -3.35
C GLN A 135 1.24 -0.72 -3.11
N LEU A 136 1.88 -1.10 -2.00
CA LEU A 136 3.26 -0.73 -1.70
C LEU A 136 4.22 -1.10 -2.85
N ARG A 137 5.12 -0.17 -3.18
CA ARG A 137 6.20 -0.37 -4.16
C ARG A 137 7.53 0.03 -3.56
N TYR A 138 8.54 -0.80 -3.70
CA TYR A 138 9.91 -0.44 -3.30
C TYR A 138 10.44 0.67 -4.20
N LYS A 139 11.25 1.56 -3.65
CA LYS A 139 12.04 2.51 -4.45
C LYS A 139 13.00 1.74 -5.38
N ALA A 140 13.16 2.21 -6.61
CA ALA A 140 14.12 1.65 -7.55
C ALA A 140 15.57 1.88 -7.07
N ASP A 141 16.48 0.96 -7.39
CA ASP A 141 17.92 1.11 -7.12
C ASP A 141 18.57 1.98 -8.22
N LYS A 142 19.04 3.16 -7.82
CA LYS A 142 19.62 4.19 -8.70
C LYS A 142 21.14 4.19 -8.72
N SER A 143 21.79 3.31 -7.96
CA SER A 143 23.25 3.34 -7.76
C SER A 143 24.06 3.27 -9.07
N LEU A 144 23.62 2.45 -10.02
CA LEU A 144 24.29 2.33 -11.32
C LEU A 144 24.06 3.55 -12.22
N LEU A 145 22.87 4.15 -12.15
CA LEU A 145 22.53 5.38 -12.87
C LEU A 145 23.38 6.55 -12.37
N GLU A 146 23.45 6.74 -11.06
CA GLU A 146 24.29 7.75 -10.40
C GLU A 146 25.77 7.58 -10.78
N THR A 147 26.27 6.33 -10.78
CA THR A 147 27.63 6.02 -11.22
C THR A 147 27.86 6.40 -12.69
N ALA A 148 26.91 6.08 -13.58
CA ALA A 148 27.01 6.41 -15.00
C ALA A 148 27.00 7.94 -15.22
N VAL A 149 26.15 8.68 -14.51
CA VAL A 149 26.09 10.14 -14.54
C VAL A 149 27.39 10.76 -14.02
N ALA A 150 27.99 10.21 -12.96
CA ALA A 150 29.27 10.67 -12.44
C ALA A 150 30.40 10.48 -13.48
N ILE A 151 30.43 9.34 -14.18
CA ILE A 151 31.40 9.07 -15.26
C ILE A 151 31.18 10.04 -16.42
N ALA A 152 29.93 10.27 -16.83
CA ALA A 152 29.59 11.23 -17.89
C ALA A 152 30.04 12.65 -17.54
N SER A 153 29.79 13.08 -16.30
CA SER A 153 30.12 14.42 -15.80
C SER A 153 31.62 14.69 -15.72
N ALA A 154 32.44 13.64 -15.63
CA ALA A 154 33.90 13.74 -15.68
C ALA A 154 34.46 13.90 -17.11
N LYS A 155 33.62 13.81 -18.16
CA LYS A 155 34.05 14.00 -19.55
C LYS A 155 34.16 15.49 -19.87
N GLU A 156 35.35 15.93 -20.23
CA GLU A 156 35.62 17.33 -20.57
C GLU A 156 35.04 17.69 -21.95
N GLU A 157 34.12 18.66 -21.99
CA GLU A 157 33.47 19.13 -23.23
C GLU A 157 34.46 19.44 -24.35
N ALA A 158 35.56 20.13 -24.03
CA ALA A 158 36.56 20.55 -25.00
C ALA A 158 37.33 19.39 -25.66
N ALA A 159 37.27 18.18 -25.08
CA ALA A 159 37.92 17.00 -25.63
C ALA A 159 37.08 16.31 -26.72
N TYR A 160 35.80 16.68 -26.88
CA TYR A 160 34.86 16.00 -27.78
C TYR A 160 34.20 16.95 -28.78
N THR A 161 33.68 16.40 -29.88
CA THR A 161 32.90 17.18 -30.85
C THR A 161 31.62 17.72 -30.20
N ALA A 162 31.19 18.92 -30.60
CA ALA A 162 29.97 19.54 -30.07
C ALA A 162 28.72 18.66 -30.22
N GLU A 163 28.59 17.90 -31.32
CA GLU A 163 27.45 17.03 -31.58
C GLU A 163 27.38 15.85 -30.60
N SER A 164 28.43 15.03 -30.51
CA SER A 164 28.45 13.88 -29.59
C SER A 164 28.38 14.30 -28.12
N TYR A 165 29.00 15.42 -27.75
CA TYR A 165 28.89 15.94 -26.38
C TYR A 165 27.48 16.49 -26.07
N SER A 166 26.77 17.06 -27.03
CA SER A 166 25.37 17.48 -26.85
C SER A 166 24.44 16.29 -26.58
N VAL A 167 24.70 15.14 -27.21
CA VAL A 167 23.95 13.90 -26.94
C VAL A 167 24.20 13.44 -25.50
N LEU A 168 25.45 13.49 -25.02
CA LEU A 168 25.78 13.19 -23.63
C LEU A 168 25.08 14.13 -22.64
N LYS A 169 25.08 15.44 -22.90
CA LYS A 169 24.38 16.42 -22.06
C LYS A 169 22.88 16.11 -21.95
N ALA A 170 22.23 15.80 -23.06
CA ALA A 170 20.81 15.45 -23.08
C ALA A 170 20.54 14.19 -22.25
N ALA A 171 21.32 13.12 -22.47
CA ALA A 171 21.17 11.87 -21.71
C ALA A 171 21.40 12.04 -20.21
N VAL A 172 22.38 12.88 -19.80
CA VAL A 172 22.62 13.21 -18.39
C VAL A 172 21.46 14.00 -17.78
N ALA A 173 20.87 14.93 -18.53
CA ALA A 173 19.72 15.70 -18.05
C ALA A 173 18.49 14.80 -17.80
N GLU A 174 18.20 13.87 -18.71
CA GLU A 174 17.14 12.87 -18.55
C GLU A 174 17.42 11.94 -17.36
N ALA A 175 18.67 11.47 -17.23
CA ALA A 175 19.08 10.63 -16.11
C ALA A 175 18.93 11.33 -14.75
N ASN A 176 19.28 12.62 -14.66
CA ASN A 176 19.09 13.37 -13.42
C ASN A 176 17.61 13.52 -13.05
N ALA A 177 16.72 13.72 -14.03
CA ALA A 177 15.29 13.76 -13.77
C ALA A 177 14.79 12.42 -13.18
N VAL A 178 15.26 11.28 -13.70
CA VAL A 178 14.94 9.95 -13.14
C VAL A 178 15.58 9.74 -11.76
N ILE A 179 16.77 10.28 -11.50
CA ILE A 179 17.39 10.23 -10.16
C ILE A 179 16.55 11.00 -9.13
N GLU A 180 16.01 12.15 -9.52
CA GLU A 180 15.20 13.01 -8.64
C GLU A 180 13.78 12.47 -8.39
N ASP A 181 13.24 11.65 -9.30
CA ASP A 181 11.90 11.08 -9.14
C ASP A 181 11.86 9.92 -8.15
N GLU A 182 11.35 10.15 -6.94
CA GLU A 182 11.22 9.12 -5.90
C GLU A 182 10.24 7.99 -6.21
N ASN A 183 9.41 8.15 -7.26
CA ASN A 183 8.45 7.15 -7.71
C ASN A 183 8.90 6.42 -8.99
N ALA A 184 10.06 6.78 -9.56
CA ALA A 184 10.59 6.13 -10.75
C ALA A 184 10.67 4.60 -10.56
N ASP A 185 10.20 3.87 -11.57
CA ASP A 185 10.30 2.42 -11.56
C ASP A 185 11.69 1.95 -12.03
N GLN A 186 11.98 0.66 -11.81
CA GLN A 186 13.29 0.11 -12.16
C GLN A 186 13.53 0.09 -13.69
N GLU A 187 12.47 0.00 -14.50
CA GLU A 187 12.59 0.02 -15.96
C GLU A 187 13.03 1.41 -16.45
N GLU A 188 12.49 2.47 -15.87
CA GLU A 188 12.90 3.86 -16.13
C GLU A 188 14.36 4.11 -15.74
N VAL A 189 14.77 3.64 -14.55
CA VAL A 189 16.15 3.75 -14.07
C VAL A 189 17.12 2.98 -14.98
N ASP A 190 16.75 1.76 -15.39
CA ASP A 190 17.57 0.93 -16.27
C ASP A 190 17.68 1.55 -17.68
N ALA A 191 16.58 2.11 -18.20
CA ALA A 191 16.55 2.79 -19.48
C ALA A 191 17.44 4.05 -19.49
N ALA A 192 17.33 4.88 -18.46
CA ALA A 192 18.18 6.06 -18.29
C ALA A 192 19.66 5.67 -18.18
N THR A 193 19.96 4.60 -17.43
CA THR A 193 21.34 4.08 -17.28
C THR A 193 21.92 3.66 -18.62
N LYS A 194 21.13 2.96 -19.44
CA LYS A 194 21.52 2.54 -20.78
C LYS A 194 21.73 3.74 -21.70
N SER A 195 20.87 4.75 -21.63
CA SER A 195 20.98 5.99 -22.42
C SER A 195 22.29 6.71 -22.14
N VAL A 196 22.63 6.92 -20.85
CA VAL A 196 23.90 7.56 -20.45
C VAL A 196 25.11 6.75 -20.92
N LYS A 197 25.10 5.42 -20.75
CA LYS A 197 26.19 4.56 -21.22
C LYS A 197 26.40 4.64 -22.73
N ALA A 198 25.32 4.57 -23.51
CA ALA A 198 25.38 4.68 -24.96
C ALA A 198 25.91 6.06 -25.40
N ALA A 199 25.51 7.14 -24.71
CA ALA A 199 26.02 8.48 -25.00
C ALA A 199 27.51 8.63 -24.67
N ILE A 200 27.99 7.99 -23.59
CA ILE A 200 29.43 7.93 -23.27
C ILE A 200 30.20 7.16 -24.35
N GLU A 201 29.69 6.02 -24.79
CA GLU A 201 30.30 5.19 -25.84
C GLU A 201 30.29 5.87 -27.22
N GLY A 202 29.30 6.73 -27.49
CA GLY A 202 29.15 7.51 -28.71
C GLY A 202 29.93 8.82 -28.75
N LEU A 203 30.74 9.14 -27.73
CA LEU A 203 31.59 10.32 -27.71
C LEU A 203 32.68 10.26 -28.79
N VAL A 204 32.86 11.35 -29.53
CA VAL A 204 33.86 11.50 -30.61
C VAL A 204 34.87 12.56 -30.22
N ALA A 205 36.17 12.22 -30.15
CA ALA A 205 37.21 13.14 -29.71
C ALA A 205 37.53 14.23 -30.75
N VAL A 206 37.89 15.43 -30.30
CA VAL A 206 38.37 16.49 -31.19
C VAL A 206 39.70 16.08 -31.82
N GLY A 207 39.74 16.00 -33.15
CA GLY A 207 40.94 15.64 -33.91
C GLY A 207 41.06 14.16 -34.29
N ASP A 208 40.14 13.31 -33.81
CA ASP A 208 39.96 11.94 -34.31
C ASP A 208 38.90 11.95 -35.44
N GLU A 209 39.16 12.75 -36.48
CA GLU A 209 38.43 12.60 -37.74
C GLU A 209 38.97 11.36 -38.46
N THR A 210 38.55 10.18 -38.01
CA THR A 210 38.54 9.03 -38.90
C THR A 210 37.40 9.25 -39.90
N THR A 211 37.76 9.78 -41.06
CA THR A 211 36.98 9.66 -42.28
C THR A 211 36.65 8.18 -42.50
N ASP A 212 35.39 7.80 -42.35
CA ASP A 212 34.87 6.64 -43.06
C ASP A 212 33.68 7.06 -43.94
N THR A 213 34.02 7.85 -44.96
CA THR A 213 33.32 7.79 -46.23
C THR A 213 33.87 6.60 -47.02
N GLU A 214 33.14 5.49 -47.10
CA GLU A 214 33.35 4.52 -48.17
C GLU A 214 32.12 4.46 -49.09
N THR A 215 32.30 5.11 -50.24
CA THR A 215 31.47 4.99 -51.43
C THR A 215 31.80 3.72 -52.22
N GLY A 216 30.84 2.79 -52.28
CA GLY A 216 30.41 2.06 -53.49
C GLY A 216 31.26 0.89 -54.05
N GLN A 217 30.61 -0.27 -54.30
CA GLN A 217 30.56 -1.01 -55.59
C GLN A 217 29.83 -2.38 -55.44
N THR A 218 28.54 -2.49 -55.80
CA THR A 218 27.93 -3.17 -56.99
C THR A 218 28.26 -4.66 -57.25
N THR A 219 27.24 -5.56 -57.26
CA THR A 219 26.90 -6.51 -58.36
C THR A 219 25.64 -7.38 -58.13
N THR A 220 24.63 -7.14 -58.97
CA THR A 220 23.74 -8.05 -59.75
C THR A 220 23.39 -9.48 -59.27
N THR A 221 22.09 -9.83 -59.21
CA THR A 221 21.40 -10.79 -60.12
C THR A 221 19.86 -10.89 -59.93
N THR A 222 19.13 -10.37 -60.93
CA THR A 222 17.95 -10.86 -61.68
C THR A 222 16.78 -11.71 -61.10
N LYS A 223 15.58 -11.28 -61.57
CA LYS A 223 14.37 -12.00 -62.05
C LYS A 223 13.37 -12.49 -60.98
N ASN A 224 12.05 -12.25 -61.06
CA ASN A 224 11.15 -11.74 -62.11
C ASN A 224 9.75 -11.40 -61.48
N PRO A 225 8.63 -11.14 -62.22
CA PRO A 225 8.01 -9.81 -62.34
C PRO A 225 6.53 -9.71 -61.85
N ALA A 226 6.00 -8.49 -61.64
CA ALA A 226 4.70 -8.02 -62.17
C ALA A 226 4.24 -6.64 -61.65
N LYS A 227 3.96 -5.75 -62.63
CA LYS A 227 2.84 -4.77 -62.72
C LYS A 227 2.90 -3.38 -62.01
N THR A 228 3.48 -2.44 -62.77
CA THR A 228 3.02 -1.08 -63.18
C THR A 228 2.40 -0.10 -62.16
N GLY A 229 3.11 1.02 -61.95
CA GLY A 229 2.58 2.32 -61.53
C GLY A 229 3.70 3.31 -61.23
N ASP A 230 4.08 4.13 -62.21
CA ASP A 230 5.12 5.16 -62.14
C ASP A 230 4.84 6.23 -61.06
N PHE A 231 5.83 6.53 -60.21
CA PHE A 231 6.52 7.82 -60.04
C PHE A 231 7.47 7.70 -58.81
N ALA A 232 8.75 7.98 -58.99
CA ALA A 232 9.77 8.08 -57.94
C ALA A 232 10.38 9.52 -57.97
N PRO A 233 11.26 9.95 -57.04
CA PRO A 233 11.81 9.26 -55.84
C PRO A 233 11.87 10.15 -54.56
N ILE A 234 12.25 9.55 -53.41
CA ILE A 234 13.41 9.95 -52.55
C ILE A 234 13.25 9.43 -51.11
N ALA A 235 14.22 8.58 -50.75
CA ALA A 235 14.95 8.40 -49.49
C ALA A 235 14.24 8.24 -48.13
N GLY A 236 14.74 7.23 -47.39
CA GLY A 236 14.89 7.32 -45.94
C GLY A 236 14.15 6.26 -45.12
N VAL A 237 14.40 4.97 -45.35
CA VAL A 237 14.03 3.93 -44.38
C VAL A 237 15.29 3.51 -43.63
N VAL A 238 15.39 3.85 -42.34
CA VAL A 238 16.34 3.23 -41.41
C VAL A 238 15.69 1.95 -40.89
N VAL A 239 16.20 0.79 -41.31
CA VAL A 239 15.93 -0.52 -40.70
C VAL A 239 17.18 -0.91 -39.91
N LEU A 240 17.12 -0.83 -38.58
CA LEU A 240 18.11 -1.49 -37.73
C LEU A 240 17.69 -2.95 -37.54
N ALA A 241 18.43 -3.85 -38.19
CA ALA A 241 18.29 -5.29 -38.05
C ALA A 241 18.87 -5.75 -36.71
N LEU A 242 18.01 -6.27 -35.82
CA LEU A 242 18.43 -7.12 -34.72
C LEU A 242 18.70 -8.54 -35.27
N ALA A 243 19.96 -8.89 -35.46
CA ALA A 243 20.39 -10.27 -35.63
C ALA A 243 21.00 -10.76 -34.31
N GLY A 244 20.25 -11.62 -33.60
CA GLY A 244 20.74 -12.30 -32.41
C GLY A 244 21.58 -13.53 -32.74
N VAL A 245 22.45 -13.91 -31.81
CA VAL A 245 22.85 -15.31 -31.57
C VAL A 245 22.90 -15.53 -30.06
N ALA A 246 22.21 -16.58 -29.63
CA ALA A 246 22.02 -17.04 -28.27
C ALA A 246 23.21 -17.85 -27.74
N THR A 247 23.36 -17.91 -26.41
CA THR A 247 23.61 -19.19 -25.71
C THR A 247 22.97 -19.21 -24.32
N ILE A 248 22.02 -20.13 -24.18
CA ILE A 248 21.42 -20.61 -22.94
C ILE A 248 22.41 -21.56 -22.27
N ALA A 249 22.69 -21.36 -20.97
CA ALA A 249 23.07 -22.44 -20.06
C ALA A 249 23.00 -21.97 -18.59
N LEU A 250 21.89 -22.21 -17.89
CA LEU A 250 21.91 -22.35 -16.42
C LEU A 250 21.00 -23.51 -15.99
N LYS A 251 21.68 -24.60 -15.67
CA LYS A 251 21.17 -25.80 -15.02
C LYS A 251 21.13 -25.54 -13.51
N LYS A 252 19.98 -25.64 -12.86
CA LYS A 252 19.91 -25.98 -11.42
C LYS A 252 18.85 -27.03 -11.14
N ARG A 253 19.28 -27.96 -10.30
CA ARG A 253 18.68 -29.22 -9.89
C ARG A 253 17.61 -29.00 -8.82
N LYS A 254 16.72 -30.00 -8.69
CA LYS A 254 16.07 -30.35 -7.42
C LYS A 254 17.11 -30.87 -6.42
#